data_AF-A0A7S3CCG9-F1
#
_entry.id   AF-A0A7S3CCG9-F1
#
_cell.length_a   1.000
_cell.length_b   1.000
_cell.length_c   1.000
_cell.angle_alpha   90.00
_cell.angle_beta   90.00
_cell.angle_gamma   90.00
#
_symmetry.space_group_name_H-M   'P 1'
#
loop_
_entity.id
_entity.type
_entity.pdbx_description
1 polymer ?
#
loop_
_entity_poly.entity_id
_entity_poly.type
_entity_poly.pdbx_seq_one_letter_code
_entity_poly.pdbx_strand_id
1 'polypeptide(L)'
;MADAVRNVMESMVPELDALHERGLFTKQELQVVVKRRTACEYAIRRPGGKTTAADFIRYVEYEGKLEELRKLRMKTPRALEAAKNDKIRRRTKGRAEFCIVRRMHFIFTRAINKFSGDVRVWKAYFEFCKKQGGSKTFSRALTKALQLHPTKPGMWIEAASWELNGHKNEGAARGPPPPGPRGGG
;
A
#
# COMPACT_ATOMS: atom_id res chain seq x y z
N MET A 1 5.64 -3.32 23.56
CA MET A 1 4.51 -3.29 22.58
C MET A 1 3.94 -1.89 22.44
N ALA A 2 3.68 -1.19 23.55
CA ALA A 2 3.22 0.20 23.56
C ALA A 2 4.21 1.17 22.88
N ASP A 3 5.52 1.07 23.16
CA ASP A 3 6.53 1.97 22.56
C ASP A 3 6.60 1.86 21.03
N ALA A 4 6.49 0.65 20.50
CA ALA A 4 6.53 0.44 19.06
C ALA A 4 5.23 0.88 18.35
N VAL A 5 4.09 0.88 19.05
CA VAL A 5 2.85 1.52 18.56
C VAL A 5 3.01 3.04 18.62
N ARG A 6 3.54 3.57 19.72
CA ARG A 6 3.77 5.00 19.93
C ARG A 6 4.67 5.58 18.83
N ASN A 7 5.81 4.95 18.54
CA ASN A 7 6.72 5.39 17.49
C ASN A 7 6.05 5.43 16.10
N VAL A 8 5.21 4.42 15.80
CA VAL A 8 4.46 4.39 14.53
C VAL A 8 3.42 5.50 14.48
N MET A 9 2.72 5.78 15.59
CA MET A 9 1.77 6.89 15.67
C MET A 9 2.45 8.26 15.60
N GLU A 10 3.60 8.44 16.24
CA GLU A 10 4.40 9.68 16.18
C GLU A 10 4.86 9.97 14.75
N SER A 11 5.28 8.94 14.01
CA SER A 11 5.62 9.08 12.58
C SER A 11 4.46 9.57 11.69
N MET A 12 3.21 9.42 12.14
CA MET A 12 2.02 9.84 11.38
C MET A 12 1.68 11.32 11.60
N VAL A 13 2.17 11.94 12.69
CA VAL A 13 1.77 13.29 13.07
C VAL A 13 2.00 14.30 11.95
N PRO A 14 3.17 14.36 11.30
CA PRO A 14 3.41 15.32 10.22
C PRO A 14 2.50 15.11 9.00
N GLU A 15 2.03 13.88 8.77
CA GLU A 15 1.11 13.55 7.69
C GLU A 15 -0.31 14.04 8.01
N LEU A 16 -0.76 13.85 9.25
CA LEU A 16 -2.08 14.29 9.71
C LEU A 16 -2.17 15.82 9.77
N ASP A 17 -1.11 16.49 10.23
CA ASP A 17 -1.03 17.95 10.23
C ASP A 17 -1.11 18.50 8.80
N ALA A 18 -0.42 17.89 7.85
CA ALA A 18 -0.50 18.28 6.44
C ALA A 18 -1.92 18.12 5.85
N LEU A 19 -2.65 17.07 6.25
CA LEU A 19 -4.05 16.88 5.86
C LEU A 19 -4.98 17.94 6.47
N HIS A 20 -4.70 18.37 7.71
CA HIS A 20 -5.43 19.45 8.37
C HIS A 20 -5.16 20.81 7.73
N GLU A 21 -3.88 21.14 7.49
CA GLU A 21 -3.45 22.40 6.86
C GLU A 21 -4.04 22.57 5.46
N ARG A 22 -4.22 21.47 4.71
CA ARG A 22 -4.91 21.48 3.41
C ARG A 22 -6.43 21.57 3.50
N GLY A 23 -7.00 21.65 4.69
CA GLY A 23 -8.44 21.71 4.91
C GLY A 23 -9.19 20.44 4.48
N LEU A 24 -8.49 19.31 4.32
CA LEU A 24 -9.09 18.03 3.91
C LEU A 24 -9.81 17.35 5.08
N PHE A 25 -9.35 17.58 6.31
CA PHE A 25 -9.94 17.02 7.51
C PHE A 25 -9.98 18.06 8.64
N THR A 26 -11.01 17.98 9.48
CA THR A 26 -11.09 18.76 10.72
C THR A 26 -10.33 18.08 11.85
N LYS A 27 -9.99 18.82 12.91
CA LYS A 27 -9.30 18.25 14.08
C LYS A 27 -10.11 17.11 14.73
N GLN A 28 -11.43 17.25 14.79
CA GLN A 28 -12.34 16.24 15.36
C GLN A 28 -12.31 14.95 14.52
N GLU A 29 -12.36 15.07 13.19
CA GLU A 29 -12.26 13.90 12.31
C GLU A 29 -10.89 13.23 12.43
N LEU A 30 -9.81 14.01 12.50
CA LEU A 30 -8.46 13.48 12.68
C LEU A 30 -8.31 12.74 14.00
N GLN A 31 -8.94 13.18 15.09
CA GLN A 31 -8.95 12.43 16.35
C GLN A 31 -9.60 11.05 16.20
N VAL A 32 -10.69 10.95 15.43
CA VAL A 32 -11.32 9.66 15.12
C VAL A 32 -10.38 8.77 14.29
N VAL A 33 -9.70 9.36 13.30
CA VAL A 33 -8.70 8.64 12.49
C VAL A 33 -7.54 8.12 13.35
N VAL A 34 -7.00 8.96 14.24
CA VAL A 34 -5.94 8.58 15.17
C VAL A 34 -6.39 7.43 16.05
N LYS A 35 -7.56 7.54 16.69
CA LYS A 35 -8.11 6.49 17.56
C LYS A 35 -8.26 5.17 16.80
N ARG A 36 -8.76 5.21 15.56
CA ARG A 36 -8.94 4.01 14.73
C ARG A 36 -7.60 3.40 14.31
N ARG A 37 -6.64 4.22 13.88
CA ARG A 37 -5.27 3.77 13.54
C ARG A 37 -4.58 3.14 14.73
N THR A 38 -4.68 3.75 15.91
CA THR A 38 -4.14 3.18 17.14
C THR A 38 -4.73 1.80 17.43
N ALA A 39 -6.05 1.64 17.33
CA ALA A 39 -6.69 0.33 17.51
C ALA A 39 -6.21 -0.71 16.48
N CYS A 40 -6.05 -0.33 15.21
CA CYS A 40 -5.48 -1.20 14.18
C CYS A 40 -4.02 -1.59 14.47
N GLU A 41 -3.18 -0.65 14.90
CA GLU A 41 -1.77 -0.91 15.25
C GLU A 41 -1.65 -1.87 16.43
N TYR A 42 -2.51 -1.73 17.45
CA TYR A 42 -2.58 -2.70 18.54
C TYR A 42 -3.05 -4.09 18.05
N ALA A 43 -4.04 -4.13 17.15
CA ALA A 43 -4.56 -5.39 16.60
C ALA A 43 -3.49 -6.18 15.83
N ILE A 44 -2.70 -5.53 14.97
CA ILE A 44 -1.66 -6.20 14.18
C ILE A 44 -0.39 -6.54 14.97
N ARG A 45 -0.24 -6.02 16.19
CA ARG A 45 0.89 -6.29 17.08
C ARG A 45 0.53 -7.22 18.25
N ARG A 46 -0.69 -7.79 18.28
CA ARG A 46 -1.12 -8.71 19.35
C ARG A 46 -0.07 -9.80 19.63
N PRO A 47 0.32 -10.01 20.91
CA PRO A 47 1.27 -11.07 21.28
C PRO A 47 0.71 -12.48 21.02
N GLY A 48 1.61 -13.46 20.99
CA GLY A 48 1.24 -14.89 21.03
C GLY A 48 0.58 -15.41 19.75
N GLY A 49 1.00 -14.95 18.57
CA GLY A 49 0.52 -15.48 17.29
C GLY A 49 -0.94 -15.14 16.92
N LYS A 50 -1.65 -14.39 17.77
CA LYS A 50 -3.06 -13.96 17.55
C LYS A 50 -3.24 -12.91 16.45
N THR A 51 -2.16 -12.51 15.78
CA THR A 51 -2.24 -11.65 14.61
C THR A 51 -2.60 -12.50 13.41
N THR A 52 -3.61 -12.08 12.65
CA THR A 52 -4.04 -12.77 11.43
C THR A 52 -3.74 -11.91 10.20
N ALA A 53 -3.60 -12.54 9.03
CA ALA A 53 -3.55 -11.84 7.75
C ALA A 53 -4.78 -10.93 7.55
N ALA A 54 -5.94 -11.36 8.04
CA ALA A 54 -7.18 -10.58 7.98
C ALA A 54 -7.11 -9.26 8.78
N ASP A 55 -6.33 -9.18 9.86
CA ASP A 55 -6.14 -7.90 10.59
C ASP A 55 -5.43 -6.87 9.72
N PHE A 56 -4.43 -7.28 8.94
CA PHE A 56 -3.73 -6.41 8.01
C PHE A 56 -4.64 -5.98 6.86
N ILE A 57 -5.42 -6.91 6.30
CA ILE A 57 -6.37 -6.62 5.22
C ILE A 57 -7.43 -5.61 5.70
N ARG A 58 -8.05 -5.84 6.86
CA ARG A 58 -9.01 -4.89 7.46
C ARG A 58 -8.43 -3.51 7.69
N TYR A 59 -7.16 -3.44 8.10
CA TYR A 59 -6.49 -2.16 8.29
C TYR A 59 -6.26 -1.44 6.96
N VAL A 60 -5.80 -2.16 5.93
CA VAL A 60 -5.66 -1.60 4.58
C VAL A 60 -7.00 -1.15 4.02
N GLU A 61 -8.08 -1.93 4.17
CA GLU A 61 -9.41 -1.55 3.71
C GLU A 61 -9.89 -0.25 4.35
N TYR A 62 -9.63 -0.07 5.65
CA TYR A 62 -9.90 1.18 6.35
C TYR A 62 -9.11 2.36 5.75
N GLU A 63 -7.81 2.19 5.53
CA GLU A 63 -6.98 3.23 4.89
C GLU A 63 -7.41 3.49 3.43
N GLY A 64 -7.88 2.47 2.70
CA GLY A 64 -8.41 2.61 1.35
C GLY A 64 -9.66 3.50 1.32
N LYS A 65 -10.61 3.29 2.23
CA LYS A 65 -11.79 4.16 2.37
C LYS A 65 -11.41 5.59 2.76
N LEU A 66 -10.39 5.75 3.60
CA LEU A 66 -9.88 7.06 3.98
C LEU A 66 -9.24 7.79 2.78
N GLU A 67 -8.54 7.07 1.90
CA GLU A 67 -7.96 7.61 0.66
C GLU A 67 -9.05 8.02 -0.33
N GLU A 68 -10.11 7.23 -0.49
CA GLU A 68 -11.27 7.60 -1.31
C GLU A 68 -11.92 8.89 -0.80
N LEU A 69 -12.14 9.00 0.51
CA LEU A 69 -12.67 10.20 1.15
C LEU A 69 -11.74 11.41 0.92
N ARG A 70 -10.42 11.23 1.05
CA ARG A 70 -9.43 12.26 0.77
C ARG A 70 -9.50 12.73 -0.68
N LYS A 71 -9.55 11.80 -1.65
CA LYS A 71 -9.66 12.11 -3.09
C LYS A 71 -10.95 12.86 -3.41
N LEU A 72 -12.06 12.51 -2.77
CA LEU A 72 -13.33 13.23 -2.93
C LEU A 72 -13.21 14.66 -2.39
N ARG A 73 -12.64 14.82 -1.19
CA ARG A 73 -12.48 16.13 -0.54
C ARG A 73 -11.48 17.04 -1.23
N MET A 74 -10.48 16.50 -1.92
CA MET A 74 -9.57 17.29 -2.76
C MET A 74 -10.29 18.08 -3.86
N LYS A 75 -11.48 17.64 -4.31
CA LYS A 75 -12.28 18.32 -5.32
C LYS A 75 -13.16 19.44 -4.76
N THR A 76 -13.21 19.59 -3.43
CA THR A 76 -14.07 20.60 -2.79
C THR A 76 -13.46 22.01 -2.91
N PRO A 77 -14.29 23.07 -2.95
CA PRO A 77 -13.80 24.45 -3.02
C PRO A 77 -12.81 24.78 -1.91
N ARG A 78 -13.05 24.31 -0.68
CA ARG A 78 -12.15 24.51 0.47
C ARG A 78 -10.74 23.98 0.21
N ALA A 79 -10.64 22.77 -0.35
CA ALA A 79 -9.34 22.16 -0.65
C ALA A 79 -8.65 22.86 -1.84
N LEU A 80 -9.42 23.33 -2.82
CA LEU A 80 -8.91 24.09 -3.95
C LEU A 80 -8.36 25.46 -3.51
N GLU A 81 -9.06 26.17 -2.62
CA GLU A 81 -8.58 27.43 -2.03
C GLU A 81 -7.29 27.21 -1.21
N ALA A 82 -7.24 26.16 -0.38
CA ALA A 82 -6.02 25.82 0.34
C ALA A 82 -4.86 25.46 -0.60
N ALA A 83 -5.15 24.89 -1.77
CA ALA A 83 -4.15 24.58 -2.80
C ALA A 83 -3.63 25.82 -3.55
N LYS A 84 -4.42 26.91 -3.62
CA LYS A 84 -3.98 28.20 -4.18
C LYS A 84 -2.95 28.89 -3.28
N ASN A 85 -2.97 28.64 -1.98
CA ASN A 85 -1.96 29.14 -1.06
C ASN A 85 -0.63 28.39 -1.29
N ASP A 86 0.28 29.04 -2.01
CA ASP A 86 1.56 28.45 -2.43
C ASP A 86 2.46 28.06 -1.23
N LYS A 87 2.40 28.80 -0.12
CA LYS A 87 3.14 28.46 1.12
C LYS A 87 2.65 27.14 1.72
N ILE A 88 1.34 26.96 1.82
CA ILE A 88 0.72 25.72 2.32
C ILE A 88 0.99 24.58 1.33
N ARG A 89 0.82 24.83 0.03
CA ARG A 89 1.05 23.83 -1.02
C ARG A 89 2.48 23.29 -0.97
N ARG A 90 3.50 24.15 -0.86
CA ARG A 90 4.91 23.74 -0.78
C ARG A 90 5.21 22.92 0.48
N ARG A 91 4.73 23.38 1.65
CA ARG A 91 4.96 22.71 2.94
C ARG A 91 4.33 21.32 3.01
N THR A 92 3.13 21.18 2.43
CA THR A 92 2.33 19.95 2.48
C THR A 92 2.54 19.04 1.27
N LYS A 93 3.34 19.46 0.28
CA LYS A 93 3.59 18.74 -0.97
C LYS A 93 4.11 17.33 -0.70
N GLY A 94 3.48 16.35 -1.32
CA GLY A 94 3.78 14.94 -1.18
C GLY A 94 3.33 14.31 0.15
N ARG A 95 3.27 15.09 1.23
CA ARG A 95 2.79 14.63 2.55
C ARG A 95 1.28 14.51 2.57
N ALA A 96 0.54 15.46 2.00
CA ALA A 96 -0.92 15.40 1.97
C ALA A 96 -1.46 14.57 0.79
N GLU A 97 -0.70 14.46 -0.31
CA GLU A 97 -1.12 13.72 -1.51
C GLU A 97 -0.92 12.21 -1.41
N PHE A 98 0.18 11.77 -0.80
CA PHE A 98 0.59 10.36 -0.84
C PHE A 98 0.70 9.70 0.54
N CYS A 99 0.39 10.39 1.65
CA CYS A 99 0.53 9.81 2.99
C CYS A 99 -0.25 8.50 3.16
N ILE A 100 -1.53 8.49 2.80
CA ILE A 100 -2.39 7.31 3.00
C ILE A 100 -1.91 6.16 2.10
N VAL A 101 -1.58 6.44 0.83
CA VAL A 101 -1.05 5.42 -0.09
C VAL A 101 0.27 4.84 0.41
N ARG A 102 1.20 5.69 0.90
CA ARG A 102 2.45 5.25 1.50
C ARG A 102 2.22 4.41 2.76
N ARG A 103 1.22 4.78 3.57
CA ARG A 103 0.81 4.00 4.75
C ARG A 103 0.28 2.63 4.35
N MET A 104 -0.55 2.54 3.32
CA MET A 104 -1.04 1.26 2.81
C MET A 104 0.12 0.37 2.34
N HIS A 105 1.09 0.89 1.58
CA HIS A 105 2.31 0.15 1.22
C HIS A 105 3.11 -0.32 2.46
N PHE A 106 3.25 0.54 3.48
CA PHE A 106 3.92 0.18 4.72
C PHE A 106 3.21 -0.97 5.45
N ILE A 107 1.88 -0.93 5.53
CA ILE A 107 1.07 -2.00 6.15
C ILE A 107 1.20 -3.31 5.35
N PHE A 108 1.11 -3.25 4.02
CA PHE A 108 1.29 -4.42 3.16
C PHE A 108 2.69 -5.01 3.24
N THR A 109 3.73 -4.19 3.32
CA THR A 109 5.12 -4.67 3.46
C THR A 109 5.27 -5.43 4.77
N ARG A 110 4.69 -4.95 5.86
CA ARG A 110 4.65 -5.66 7.16
C ARG A 110 3.84 -6.96 7.07
N ALA A 111 2.70 -6.94 6.38
CA ALA A 111 1.84 -8.11 6.18
C ALA A 111 2.59 -9.20 5.40
N ILE A 112 3.24 -8.83 4.29
CA ILE A 112 4.01 -9.74 3.43
C ILE A 112 5.23 -10.29 4.16
N ASN A 113 5.93 -9.49 4.96
CA ASN A 113 7.08 -9.98 5.71
C ASN A 113 6.67 -10.95 6.83
N LYS A 114 5.47 -10.78 7.42
CA LYS A 114 4.97 -11.66 8.49
C LYS A 114 4.26 -12.91 7.96
N PHE A 115 3.51 -12.77 6.87
CA PHE A 115 2.70 -13.81 6.23
C PHE A 115 3.17 -14.05 4.79
N SER A 116 4.48 -14.23 4.63
CA SER A 116 5.09 -14.42 3.30
C SER A 116 4.49 -15.60 2.56
N GLY A 117 4.10 -16.66 3.27
CA GLY A 117 3.46 -17.86 2.75
C GLY A 117 1.99 -17.71 2.30
N ASP A 118 1.28 -16.66 2.73
CA ASP A 118 -0.16 -16.54 2.46
C ASP A 118 -0.41 -15.82 1.13
N VAL A 119 -0.80 -16.60 0.13
CA VAL A 119 -1.17 -16.14 -1.22
C VAL A 119 -2.26 -15.05 -1.20
N ARG A 120 -3.15 -15.06 -0.21
CA ARG A 120 -4.24 -14.06 -0.12
C ARG A 120 -3.71 -12.66 0.16
N VAL A 121 -2.66 -12.54 0.97
CA VAL A 121 -2.02 -11.26 1.28
C VAL A 121 -1.36 -10.67 0.04
N TRP A 122 -0.69 -11.52 -0.75
CA TRP A 122 -0.08 -11.14 -2.03
C TRP A 122 -1.12 -10.69 -3.04
N LYS A 123 -2.20 -11.47 -3.23
CA LYS A 123 -3.31 -11.09 -4.12
C LYS A 123 -3.92 -9.74 -3.72
N ALA A 124 -4.18 -9.53 -2.43
CA ALA A 124 -4.69 -8.25 -1.93
C ALA A 124 -3.72 -7.09 -2.22
N TYR A 125 -2.41 -7.32 -2.12
CA TYR A 125 -1.40 -6.31 -2.45
C TYR A 125 -1.32 -6.01 -3.94
N PHE A 126 -1.43 -7.03 -4.79
CA PHE A 126 -1.47 -6.88 -6.25
C PHE A 126 -2.67 -6.06 -6.69
N GLU A 127 -3.87 -6.38 -6.19
CA GLU A 127 -5.08 -5.61 -6.45
C GLU A 127 -4.94 -4.15 -6.02
N PHE A 128 -4.33 -3.90 -4.86
CA PHE A 128 -4.01 -2.55 -4.43
C PHE A 128 -3.05 -1.82 -5.38
N CYS A 129 -1.96 -2.47 -5.79
CA CYS A 129 -0.98 -1.89 -6.71
C CYS A 129 -1.57 -1.58 -8.10
N LYS A 130 -2.45 -2.45 -8.61
CA LYS A 130 -3.20 -2.21 -9.85
C LYS A 130 -4.08 -0.96 -9.74
N LYS A 131 -4.86 -0.85 -8.66
CA LYS A 131 -5.75 0.30 -8.41
C LYS A 131 -5.00 1.64 -8.31
N GLN A 132 -3.78 1.64 -7.79
CA GLN A 132 -2.97 2.86 -7.67
C GLN A 132 -2.16 3.18 -8.94
N GLY A 133 -2.15 2.32 -9.96
CA GLY A 133 -1.45 2.56 -11.22
C GLY A 133 0.08 2.48 -11.13
N GLY A 134 0.63 1.93 -10.04
CA GLY A 134 2.07 1.88 -9.78
C GLY A 134 2.76 0.72 -10.50
N SER A 135 2.92 0.78 -11.83
CA SER A 135 3.49 -0.31 -12.63
C SER A 135 4.84 -0.83 -12.11
N LYS A 136 5.79 0.07 -11.80
CA LYS A 136 7.09 -0.31 -11.24
C LYS A 136 6.99 -1.00 -9.86
N THR A 137 6.06 -0.56 -9.02
CA THR A 137 5.87 -1.13 -7.68
C THR A 137 5.20 -2.50 -7.78
N PHE A 138 4.26 -2.66 -8.71
CA PHE A 138 3.63 -3.93 -9.02
C PHE A 138 4.67 -4.95 -9.52
N SER A 139 5.49 -4.60 -10.53
CA SER A 139 6.51 -5.51 -11.06
C SER A 139 7.49 -5.97 -9.98
N ARG A 140 7.98 -5.05 -9.12
CA ARG A 140 8.86 -5.43 -8.00
C ARG A 140 8.18 -6.37 -7.00
N ALA A 141 6.90 -6.11 -6.69
CA ALA A 141 6.12 -6.96 -5.80
C ALA A 141 5.95 -8.37 -6.41
N LEU A 142 5.65 -8.43 -7.70
CA LEU A 142 5.47 -9.65 -8.46
C LEU A 142 6.75 -10.49 -8.51
N THR A 143 7.90 -9.88 -8.84
CA THR A 143 9.20 -10.57 -8.81
C THR A 143 9.49 -11.16 -7.43
N LYS A 144 9.26 -10.39 -6.35
CA LYS A 144 9.45 -10.86 -4.98
C LYS A 144 8.50 -12.02 -4.64
N ALA A 145 7.25 -11.97 -5.11
CA ALA A 145 6.28 -13.04 -4.89
C ALA A 145 6.69 -14.32 -5.62
N LEU A 146 7.13 -14.24 -6.87
CA LEU A 146 7.57 -15.39 -7.66
C LEU A 146 8.79 -16.07 -7.04
N GLN A 147 9.75 -15.30 -6.51
CA GLN A 147 10.90 -15.85 -5.78
C GLN A 147 10.49 -16.64 -4.53
N LEU A 148 9.44 -16.19 -3.83
CA LEU A 148 8.96 -16.82 -2.60
C LEU A 148 7.96 -17.96 -2.86
N HIS A 149 7.29 -17.96 -4.02
CA HIS A 149 6.22 -18.90 -4.37
C HIS A 149 6.41 -19.55 -5.74
N PRO A 150 7.58 -20.16 -6.03
CA PRO A 150 7.85 -20.71 -7.37
C PRO A 150 6.87 -21.84 -7.74
N THR A 151 6.34 -22.57 -6.76
CA THR A 151 5.46 -23.73 -6.94
C THR A 151 3.98 -23.38 -7.02
N LYS A 152 3.58 -22.10 -6.93
CA LYS A 152 2.18 -21.68 -6.95
C LYS A 152 1.81 -21.15 -8.33
N PRO A 153 1.08 -21.91 -9.18
CA PRO A 153 0.74 -21.48 -10.54
C PRO A 153 -0.03 -20.17 -10.60
N GLY A 154 -0.87 -19.89 -9.58
CA GLY A 154 -1.63 -18.64 -9.50
C GLY A 154 -0.78 -17.36 -9.52
N MET A 155 0.46 -17.40 -9.00
CA MET A 155 1.36 -16.25 -9.06
C MET A 155 1.93 -16.04 -10.48
N TRP A 156 2.20 -17.14 -11.18
CA TRP A 156 2.68 -17.11 -12.56
C TRP A 156 1.59 -16.67 -13.54
N ILE A 157 0.35 -17.09 -13.33
CA ILE A 157 -0.80 -16.64 -14.13
C ILE A 157 -0.99 -15.12 -13.96
N GLU A 158 -0.93 -14.63 -12.73
CA GLU A 158 -1.01 -13.20 -12.44
C GLU A 158 0.13 -12.42 -13.09
N ALA A 159 1.35 -12.98 -13.06
CA ALA A 159 2.51 -12.41 -13.72
C ALA A 159 2.34 -12.34 -15.24
N ALA A 160 1.95 -13.45 -15.86
CA ALA A 160 1.72 -13.52 -17.29
C ALA A 160 0.61 -12.56 -17.73
N SER A 161 -0.48 -12.48 -16.96
CA SER A 161 -1.58 -11.54 -17.22
C SER A 161 -1.11 -10.09 -17.13
N TRP A 162 -0.26 -9.77 -16.14
CA TRP A 162 0.29 -8.42 -16.01
C TRP A 162 1.23 -8.04 -17.16
N GLU A 163 2.13 -8.93 -17.58
CA GLU A 163 3.01 -8.70 -18.72
C GLU A 163 2.21 -8.52 -20.02
N LEU A 164 1.18 -9.37 -20.23
CA LEU A 164 0.31 -9.30 -21.41
C LEU A 164 -0.52 -8.01 -21.45
N ASN A 165 -1.06 -7.60 -20.31
CA ASN A 165 -1.87 -6.37 -20.20
C ASN A 165 -1.01 -5.10 -20.12
N GLY A 166 0.25 -5.23 -19.73
CA GLY A 166 1.18 -4.12 -19.43
C GLY A 166 2.14 -3.75 -20.54
N HIS A 167 2.32 -4.59 -21.57
CA HIS A 167 3.31 -4.36 -22.65
C HIS A 167 2.68 -4.06 -24.02
N LYS A 168 2.04 -2.89 -24.16
CA LYS A 168 2.24 -2.04 -25.36
C LYS A 168 3.46 -1.13 -25.14
N ASN A 169 4.58 -1.75 -24.77
CA ASN A 169 5.90 -1.14 -24.84
C ASN A 169 6.75 -2.16 -25.60
N GLU A 170 6.88 -1.95 -26.90
CA GLU A 170 7.69 -2.75 -27.81
C GLU A 170 9.11 -2.87 -27.24
N GLY A 171 9.56 -4.09 -26.93
CA GLY A 171 10.97 -4.34 -26.60
C GLY A 171 11.27 -5.41 -25.54
N ALA A 172 10.31 -5.83 -24.71
CA ALA A 172 10.55 -6.87 -23.69
C ALA A 172 9.82 -8.19 -23.99
N ALA A 173 9.75 -8.57 -25.26
CA ALA A 173 9.49 -9.95 -25.65
C ALA A 173 10.83 -10.70 -25.69
N ARG A 174 11.29 -11.20 -24.54
CA ARG A 174 12.25 -12.32 -24.40
C ARG A 174 12.52 -12.56 -22.91
N GLY A 175 11.60 -13.27 -22.25
CA GLY A 175 11.99 -14.05 -21.07
C GLY A 175 12.93 -15.18 -21.51
N PRO A 176 13.98 -15.53 -20.74
CA PRO A 176 14.84 -16.64 -21.10
C PRO A 176 14.04 -17.95 -21.04
N PRO A 177 14.17 -18.85 -22.03
CA PRO A 177 13.49 -20.14 -22.02
C PRO A 177 13.97 -21.00 -20.83
N PRO A 178 13.14 -21.93 -20.32
CA PRO A 178 13.56 -22.87 -19.29
C PRO A 178 14.75 -23.71 -19.79
N PRO A 179 15.72 -24.07 -18.93
CA PRO A 179 16.84 -24.91 -19.34
C PRO A 179 16.32 -26.29 -19.76
N GLY A 180 16.42 -26.58 -21.06
CA GLY A 180 16.10 -27.88 -21.63
C GLY A 180 17.07 -28.97 -21.14
N PRO A 181 16.65 -30.24 -21.12
CA PRO A 181 17.46 -31.33 -20.61
C PRO A 181 18.67 -31.54 -21.53
N ARG A 182 19.88 -31.52 -20.95
CA ARG A 182 21.10 -31.92 -21.64
C ARG A 182 21.05 -33.42 -21.90
N GLY A 183 20.68 -33.81 -23.11
CA GLY A 183 20.89 -35.17 -23.61
C GLY A 183 22.38 -35.36 -23.90
N GLY A 184 23.03 -36.20 -23.11
CA GLY A 184 24.33 -36.77 -23.43
C GLY A 184 24.14 -37.97 -24.37
N GLY A 185 25.04 -38.06 -25.35
CA GLY A 185 25.15 -39.12 -26.35
C GLY A 185 26.22 -38.73 -27.35
#